data_AF-A0A967LU54-F1
#
_entry.id   AF-A0A967LU54-F1
#
_cell.length_a   1.000
_cell.length_b   1.000
_cell.length_c   1.000
_cell.angle_alpha   90.00
_cell.angle_beta   90.00
_cell.angle_gamma   90.00
#
_symmetry.space_group_name_H-M   'P 1'
#
loop_
_entity.id
_entity.type
_entity.pdbx_description
1 polymer ?
#
loop_
_entity_poly.entity_id
_entity_poly.type
_entity_poly.pdbx_seq_one_letter_code
_entity_poly.pdbx_strand_id
1 'polypeptide(L)' 'EMHRREEILDYMYRRYGRAHAAITAVTQVFHAPTAIQDCMRALGWPAETAFTLSKRLHGREPSEAAEALEEGMAAEW' A
#
# COMPACT_ATOMS: atom_id res chain seq x y z
N GLU A 1 -19.32 -12.13 -9.44
CA GLU A 1 -18.73 -13.42 -9.03
C GLU A 1 -17.37 -13.59 -9.69
N MET A 2 -16.38 -14.15 -8.98
CA MET A 2 -14.98 -14.16 -9.42
C MET A 2 -14.73 -14.99 -10.70
N HIS A 3 -15.54 -16.03 -10.94
CA HIS A 3 -15.40 -16.93 -12.09
C HIS A 3 -15.47 -16.20 -13.45
N ARG A 4 -16.21 -15.08 -13.54
CA ARG A 4 -16.35 -14.32 -14.77
C ARG A 4 -15.06 -13.62 -15.24
N ARG A 5 -14.11 -13.36 -14.32
CA ARG A 5 -12.80 -12.81 -14.67
C ARG A 5 -12.00 -13.82 -15.49
N GLU A 6 -12.07 -15.09 -15.12
CA GLU A 6 -11.33 -16.16 -15.81
C GLU A 6 -11.88 -16.40 -17.21
N GLU A 7 -13.21 -16.41 -17.37
CA GLU A 7 -13.87 -16.49 -18.68
C GLU A 7 -13.42 -15.36 -19.63
N ILE A 8 -13.28 -14.13 -19.11
CA ILE A 8 -12.85 -12.98 -19.90
C ILE A 8 -11.37 -13.12 -20.28
N LEU A 9 -10.50 -13.54 -19.37
CA LEU A 9 -9.08 -13.74 -19.66
C LEU A 9 -8.91 -14.79 -20.78
N ASP A 10 -9.62 -15.91 -20.68
CA ASP A 10 -9.61 -16.95 -21.70
C ASP A 10 -10.15 -16.45 -23.05
N TYR A 11 -11.25 -15.67 -23.04
CA TYR A 11 -11.75 -15.02 -24.25
C TYR A 11 -10.71 -14.10 -24.89
N MET A 12 -10.06 -13.24 -24.12
CA MET A 12 -9.08 -12.27 -24.62
C MET A 12 -7.91 -12.99 -25.28
N TYR A 13 -7.38 -14.04 -24.64
CA TYR A 13 -6.28 -14.82 -25.20
C TYR A 13 -6.68 -15.63 -26.43
N ARG A 14 -7.89 -16.20 -26.46
CA ARG A 14 -8.41 -16.90 -27.64
C ARG A 14 -8.66 -15.96 -28.81
N ARG A 15 -9.18 -14.75 -28.55
CA ARG A 15 -9.59 -13.81 -29.59
C ARG A 15 -8.43 -13.03 -30.20
N TYR A 16 -7.42 -12.69 -29.39
CA TYR A 16 -6.32 -11.78 -29.78
C TYR A 16 -4.94 -12.45 -29.77
N GLY A 17 -4.79 -13.63 -29.15
CA GLY A 17 -3.51 -14.33 -29.04
C GLY A 17 -2.58 -13.75 -27.98
N ARG A 18 -1.57 -14.54 -27.58
CA ARG A 18 -0.62 -14.15 -26.52
C ARG A 18 0.26 -12.94 -26.87
N ALA A 19 0.55 -12.74 -28.16
CA ALA A 19 1.37 -11.61 -28.60
C ALA A 19 0.65 -10.25 -28.47
N HIS A 20 -0.68 -10.25 -28.33
CA HIS A 20 -1.51 -9.04 -28.35
C HIS A 20 -2.43 -8.89 -27.13
N ALA A 21 -2.30 -9.75 -26.12
CA ALA A 21 -3.07 -9.66 -24.88
C ALA A 21 -2.17 -10.01 -23.68
N ALA A 22 -2.28 -9.24 -22.60
CA ALA A 22 -1.60 -9.46 -21.34
C ALA A 22 -2.38 -8.82 -20.20
N ILE A 23 -2.10 -9.28 -18.97
CA ILE A 23 -2.56 -8.60 -17.75
C ILE A 23 -1.58 -7.49 -17.42
N THR A 24 -2.09 -6.31 -17.06
CA THR A 24 -1.26 -5.20 -16.63
C THR A 24 -0.66 -5.46 -15.26
N ALA A 25 0.64 -5.19 -15.11
CA ALA A 25 1.28 -5.19 -13.80
C ALA A 25 0.77 -4.01 -12.97
N VAL A 26 0.74 -4.19 -11.66
CA VAL A 26 0.47 -3.14 -10.68
C VAL A 26 1.68 -3.01 -9.79
N THR A 27 2.12 -1.78 -9.54
CA THR A 27 3.17 -1.49 -8.56
C THR A 27 2.50 -1.05 -7.28
N GLN A 28 2.81 -1.73 -6.17
CA GLN A 28 2.37 -1.34 -4.85
C GLN A 28 3.41 -0.42 -4.24
N VAL A 29 2.97 0.72 -3.73
CA VAL A 29 3.81 1.68 -3.02
C VAL A 29 3.35 1.79 -1.57
N PHE A 30 4.26 2.18 -0.69
CA PHE A 30 3.88 2.53 0.67
C PHE A 30 3.18 3.89 0.67
N HIS A 31 2.10 3.99 1.43
CA HIS A 31 1.55 5.26 1.87
C HIS A 31 2.00 5.51 3.31
N ALA A 32 1.99 6.77 3.76
CA ALA A 32 2.49 7.10 5.10
C ALA A 32 1.92 6.21 6.24
N PRO A 33 0.62 5.86 6.27
CA PRO A 33 0.08 4.98 7.31
C PRO A 33 0.69 3.57 7.30
N THR A 34 0.91 2.98 6.13
CA THR A 34 1.45 1.61 6.03
C THR A 34 2.97 1.62 6.22
N ALA A 35 3.65 2.67 5.78
CA ALA A 35 5.08 2.86 6.01
C ALA A 35 5.41 2.90 7.51
N ILE A 36 4.70 3.74 8.28
CA ILE A 36 4.98 3.86 9.72
C ILE A 36 4.64 2.57 10.48
N GLN A 37 3.56 1.89 10.11
CA GLN A 37 3.19 0.60 10.72
C GLN A 37 4.29 -0.44 10.50
N ASP A 38 4.82 -0.51 9.28
CA ASP A 38 5.87 -1.48 8.95
C ASP A 38 7.18 -1.19 9.66
N CYS A 39 7.60 0.09 9.69
CA CYS A 39 8.78 0.53 10.43
C CYS A 39 8.65 0.26 11.93
N MET A 40 7.53 0.64 12.55
CA MET A 40 7.30 0.44 13.99
C MET A 40 7.24 -1.04 14.37
N ARG A 41 6.64 -1.87 13.51
CA ARG A 41 6.66 -3.33 13.65
C ARG A 41 8.08 -3.88 13.62
N ALA A 42 8.90 -3.43 12.66
CA ALA A 42 10.30 -3.84 12.55
C ALA A 42 11.14 -3.40 13.76
N LEU A 43 10.82 -2.25 14.34
CA LEU A 43 11.47 -1.69 15.54
C LEU A 43 10.93 -2.27 16.87
N GLY A 44 9.94 -3.17 16.83
CA GLY A 44 9.42 -3.84 18.03
C GLY A 44 8.41 -3.03 18.85
N TRP A 45 7.80 -2.00 18.26
CA TRP A 45 6.76 -1.21 18.93
C TRP A 45 5.43 -1.97 19.05
N PRO A 46 4.61 -1.67 20.06
CA PRO A 46 3.25 -2.20 20.15
C PRO A 46 2.40 -1.81 18.94
N ALA A 47 1.60 -2.76 18.45
CA ALA A 47 0.71 -2.54 17.31
C ALA A 47 -0.29 -1.40 17.56
N GLU A 48 -0.78 -1.24 18.79
CA GLU A 48 -1.71 -0.17 19.16
C GLU A 48 -1.12 1.22 18.93
N THR A 49 0.15 1.42 19.32
CA THR A 49 0.89 2.67 19.07
C THR A 49 1.07 2.90 17.58
N ALA A 50 1.46 1.86 16.83
CA ALA A 50 1.62 1.94 15.38
C ALA A 50 0.32 2.31 14.66
N PHE A 51 -0.80 1.69 15.04
CA PHE A 51 -2.10 2.00 14.48
C PHE A 51 -2.55 3.41 14.80
N THR A 52 -2.38 3.85 16.05
CA THR A 52 -2.81 5.19 16.42
C THR A 52 -1.95 6.25 15.69
N LEU A 53 -0.65 6.01 15.44
CA LEU A 53 0.23 6.96 14.73
C LEU A 53 -0.08 6.98 13.24
N SER A 54 -0.31 5.81 12.66
CA SER A 54 -0.74 5.68 11.27
C SER A 54 -2.03 6.47 10.97
N LYS A 55 -2.95 6.57 11.93
CA LYS A 55 -4.19 7.35 11.76
C LYS A 55 -3.93 8.84 11.56
N ARG A 56 -2.95 9.42 12.28
CA ARG A 56 -2.56 10.84 12.18
C ARG A 56 -1.81 11.15 10.87
N LEU A 57 -1.31 10.12 10.18
CA LEU A 57 -0.54 10.22 8.94
C LEU A 57 -1.37 9.97 7.67
N HIS A 58 -2.69 9.82 7.77
CA HIS A 58 -3.55 9.65 6.58
C HIS A 58 -3.43 10.82 5.61
N GLY A 59 -3.37 10.49 4.32
CA GLY A 59 -3.32 11.48 3.24
C GLY A 59 -1.95 12.12 3.00
N ARG A 60 -0.94 11.76 3.81
CA ARG A 60 0.45 12.20 3.60
C ARG A 60 1.21 11.19 2.74
N GLU A 61 2.16 11.71 1.98
CA GLU A 61 3.18 10.86 1.37
C GLU A 61 4.21 10.40 2.43
N PRO A 62 4.87 9.25 2.25
CA PRO A 62 5.82 8.73 3.23
C PRO A 62 6.96 9.70 3.59
N SER A 63 7.46 10.48 2.63
CA SER A 63 8.52 11.47 2.87
C SER A 63 8.02 12.62 3.74
N GLU A 64 6.85 13.18 3.45
CA GLU A 64 6.22 14.25 4.26
C GLU A 64 5.92 13.77 5.68
N ALA A 65 5.55 12.49 5.81
CA ALA A 65 5.34 11.87 7.11
C ALA A 65 6.65 11.73 7.91
N ALA A 66 7.75 11.37 7.26
CA ALA A 66 9.06 11.29 7.90
C ALA A 66 9.52 12.67 8.39
N GLU A 67 9.41 13.70 7.55
CA GLU A 67 9.72 15.09 7.92
C GLU A 67 8.87 15.54 9.13
N ALA A 68 7.56 15.32 9.10
CA ALA A 68 6.69 15.68 10.22
C ALA A 68 7.06 14.93 11.52
N LEU A 69 7.50 13.67 11.43
CA LEU A 69 7.96 12.90 12.59
C LEU A 69 9.26 13.47 13.16
N GLU A 70 10.20 13.87 12.31
CA GLU A 70 11.45 14.55 12.71
C GLU A 70 11.19 15.92 13.35
N GLU A 71 10.19 16.65 12.86
CA GLU A 71 9.72 17.92 13.43
C GLU A 71 8.96 17.77 14.76
N GLY A 72 8.79 16.54 15.25
CA GLY A 72 8.21 16.27 16.56
C GLY A 72 6.69 16.08 16.55
N MET A 73 6.06 15.78 15.41
CA MET A 73 4.64 15.42 15.36
C MET A 73 4.31 14.22 16.29
N ALA A 74 5.29 13.32 16.48
CA ALA A 74 5.19 12.20 17.41
C ALA A 74 5.66 12.51 18.83
N ALA A 75 6.06 13.74 19.15
CA ALA A 75 6.47 14.12 20.51
C ALA A 75 5.26 14.34 21.45
N GLU A 76 4.09 14.65 20.89
CA GLU A 76 2.82 14.80 21.62
C GLU A 76 2.02 13.49 21.69
N TRP A 77 2.73 12.39 21.91
CA TRP A 77 2.18 11.04 22.03
C TRP A 77 2.36 10.45 23.40
#